data_AF-A0A0B7GXV9-F1
#
_entry.id   AF-A0A0B7GXV9-F1
#
_cell.length_a   1.000
_cell.length_b   1.000
_cell.length_c   1.000
_cell.angle_alpha   90.00
_cell.angle_beta   90.00
_cell.angle_gamma   90.00
#
_symmetry.space_group_name_H-M   'P 1'
#
loop_
_entity.id
_entity.type
_entity.pdbx_description
1 polymer ?
#
loop_
_entity_poly.entity_id
_entity_poly.type
_entity_poly.pdbx_seq_one_letter_code
_entity_poly.pdbx_strand_id
1 'polypeptide(L)'
;MKKLFCVLLLCTTSVLCFAETWFVCLSSFRIEANAKRFVKVLKNNGLSAEIDKQVIGEKVFYRVLLTDPFETRQTARQKKDTLADSSYAQKLSFKGLWICTASEHFNKQYAGSMPHNRSPILTENIENIPLSIKAPYSVLVNRYKEEQRAQTGMRRLKTQGVDAYVVKTYDNTEYFSFDLHAGAFPSKEQALNLQKQLTESGVKTKSVSNYNNIKKSIVQYNTVVAAKEVTAGSGSTNIPDLFSPAVAQCIREFPINENFQIERLFIFDFDEIRTRTAELEAARSDLPKPDLDINEKTQAVSCVEYLDDLFNKRMSVIVYAGTAGAYSFTAENAKGKSLELHSPSGTLDCRLIKKEDTYRLIGINKDKNILVEFVSSDFSEKEFESLLNNSFNNSSLLVYPEVRKTLCVLPNKNTNQQRAFLFFSLTQVDPSYAINRNNADWARSVVGHWEASGLFSVENKPTYIDFFDMDYNYNAEKSHTMFKVFRQTGTSKNINNHPVKIKNANGWYANDIADGPEVSFSVMQYIVAVGNGVDAKLSEEELVLLSKDLRIWE
;
A
#
# COMPACT_ATOMS: atom_id res chain seq x y z
N MET A 1 9.99 -50.45 -44.81
CA MET A 1 10.46 -50.61 -43.42
C MET A 1 11.77 -49.86 -43.24
N LYS A 2 11.82 -48.95 -42.25
CA LYS A 2 12.98 -48.39 -41.52
C LYS A 2 13.96 -47.53 -42.35
N LYS A 3 13.75 -46.20 -42.38
CA LYS A 3 14.07 -45.14 -41.38
C LYS A 3 15.41 -44.47 -41.72
N LEU A 4 15.33 -43.40 -42.52
CA LEU A 4 16.42 -42.46 -42.79
C LEU A 4 16.38 -41.37 -41.70
N PHE A 5 17.52 -41.16 -41.06
CA PHE A 5 17.74 -40.11 -40.06
C PHE A 5 17.80 -38.74 -40.75
N CYS A 6 16.78 -37.89 -40.53
CA CYS A 6 16.90 -36.46 -40.79
C CYS A 6 17.39 -35.77 -39.51
N VAL A 7 18.65 -35.34 -39.52
CA VAL A 7 19.19 -34.36 -38.57
C VAL A 7 18.57 -33.01 -38.93
N LEU A 8 17.53 -32.62 -38.19
CA LEU A 8 16.93 -31.29 -38.31
C LEU A 8 17.79 -30.33 -37.49
N LEU A 9 18.65 -29.59 -38.19
CA LEU A 9 19.37 -28.44 -37.65
C LEU A 9 18.33 -27.33 -37.39
N LEU A 10 17.69 -27.37 -36.21
CA LEU A 10 16.86 -26.28 -35.71
C LEU A 10 17.80 -25.12 -35.34
N CYS A 11 18.03 -24.23 -36.31
CA CYS A 11 18.47 -22.87 -36.04
C CYS A 11 17.39 -22.22 -35.17
N THR A 12 17.61 -22.25 -33.85
CA THR A 12 16.92 -21.39 -32.91
C THR A 12 17.38 -19.95 -33.16
N THR A 13 16.73 -19.28 -34.11
CA THR A 13 16.62 -17.82 -34.04
C THR A 13 15.83 -17.54 -32.78
N SER A 14 16.55 -17.30 -31.70
CA SER A 14 16.06 -16.58 -30.54
C SER A 14 15.56 -15.24 -31.06
N VAL A 15 14.26 -15.17 -31.38
CA VAL A 15 13.56 -13.90 -31.37
C VAL A 15 13.62 -13.44 -29.93
N LEU A 16 14.68 -12.71 -29.60
CA LEU A 16 14.68 -11.79 -28.48
C LEU A 16 13.48 -10.89 -28.74
N CYS A 17 12.34 -11.26 -28.17
CA CYS A 17 11.19 -10.38 -28.05
C CYS A 17 11.66 -9.28 -27.10
N PHE A 18 12.33 -8.27 -27.66
CA PHE A 18 12.54 -7.02 -26.95
C PHE A 18 11.14 -6.50 -26.66
N ALA A 19 10.76 -6.48 -25.38
CA ALA A 19 9.52 -5.86 -24.95
C ALA A 19 9.52 -4.43 -25.49
N GLU A 20 8.58 -4.11 -26.39
CA GLU A 20 8.51 -2.80 -27.02
C GLU A 20 8.16 -1.75 -25.96
N THR A 21 9.06 -0.80 -25.74
CA THR A 21 8.87 0.32 -24.80
C THR A 21 7.96 1.39 -25.40
N TRP A 22 6.92 1.78 -24.67
CA TRP A 22 5.94 2.78 -25.09
C TRP A 22 6.17 4.12 -24.38
N PHE A 23 5.84 5.22 -25.05
CA PHE A 23 5.93 6.57 -24.51
C PHE A 23 4.65 7.35 -24.79
N VAL A 24 4.33 8.32 -23.93
CA VAL A 24 3.27 9.30 -24.19
C VAL A 24 3.85 10.49 -24.94
N CYS A 25 3.32 10.74 -26.14
CA CYS A 25 3.66 11.89 -26.96
C CYS A 25 2.72 13.06 -26.65
N LEU A 26 3.31 14.17 -26.21
CA LEU A 26 2.59 15.39 -25.83
C LEU A 26 2.29 16.28 -27.04
N SER A 27 3.21 16.32 -28.02
CA SER A 27 3.03 17.05 -29.28
C SER A 27 4.09 16.65 -30.30
N SER A 28 3.92 17.07 -31.56
CA SER A 28 4.90 16.85 -32.62
C SER A 28 5.05 18.08 -33.50
N PHE A 29 6.29 18.48 -33.78
CA PHE A 29 6.62 19.70 -34.50
C PHE A 29 7.44 19.42 -35.76
N ARG A 30 7.30 20.25 -36.79
CA ARG A 30 8.17 20.26 -37.96
C ARG A 30 9.46 21.06 -37.78
N ILE A 31 9.45 21.97 -36.82
CA ILE A 31 10.53 22.93 -36.54
C ILE A 31 11.06 22.64 -35.14
N GLU A 32 12.35 22.30 -35.05
CA GLU A 32 13.00 21.91 -33.78
C GLU A 32 12.92 23.02 -32.71
N ALA A 33 13.05 24.28 -33.12
CA ALA A 33 12.95 25.42 -32.21
C ALA A 33 11.59 25.49 -31.48
N ASN A 34 10.50 25.06 -32.13
CA ASN A 34 9.18 25.03 -31.50
C ASN A 34 9.09 23.90 -30.47
N ALA A 35 9.63 22.72 -30.78
CA ALA A 35 9.74 21.61 -29.83
C ALA A 35 10.57 22.01 -28.61
N LYS A 36 11.72 22.69 -28.81
CA LYS A 36 12.57 23.20 -27.72
C LYS A 36 11.87 24.21 -26.83
N ARG A 37 11.11 25.15 -27.41
CA ARG A 37 10.29 26.10 -26.64
C ARG A 37 9.22 25.36 -25.84
N PHE A 38 8.57 24.37 -26.43
CA PHE A 38 7.55 23.57 -25.75
C PHE A 38 8.13 22.76 -24.58
N VAL A 39 9.27 22.09 -24.76
CA VAL A 39 9.98 21.40 -23.67
C VAL A 39 10.32 22.37 -22.52
N LYS A 40 10.77 23.59 -22.83
CA LYS A 40 11.04 24.61 -21.80
C LYS A 40 9.78 25.00 -21.01
N VAL A 41 8.65 25.15 -21.69
CA VAL A 41 7.35 25.42 -21.03
C VAL A 41 6.96 24.24 -20.14
N LEU A 42 7.09 23.00 -20.63
CA LEU A 42 6.76 21.80 -19.86
C LEU A 42 7.60 21.69 -18.59
N LYS A 43 8.92 21.90 -18.71
CA LYS A 43 9.87 21.90 -17.59
C LYS A 43 9.52 22.96 -16.54
N ASN A 44 9.19 24.19 -16.96
CA ASN A 44 8.79 25.27 -16.05
C ASN A 44 7.50 24.99 -15.29
N ASN A 45 6.69 24.04 -15.75
CA ASN A 45 5.49 23.61 -15.06
C ASN A 45 5.65 22.22 -14.42
N GLY A 46 6.88 21.68 -14.33
CA GLY A 46 7.17 20.44 -13.60
C GLY A 46 6.92 19.14 -14.37
N LEU A 47 6.84 19.17 -15.71
CA LEU A 47 6.83 17.94 -16.52
C LEU A 47 8.20 17.70 -17.17
N SER A 48 8.71 16.49 -16.98
CA SER A 48 9.91 15.98 -17.65
C SER A 48 9.55 15.43 -19.03
N ALA A 49 9.97 16.15 -20.07
CA ALA A 49 9.73 15.79 -21.45
C ALA A 49 10.92 16.18 -22.31
N GLU A 50 11.21 15.38 -23.33
CA GLU A 50 12.38 15.56 -24.19
C GLU A 50 12.02 15.34 -25.67
N ILE A 51 12.90 15.77 -26.56
CA ILE A 51 12.66 15.74 -28.01
C ILE A 51 13.14 14.42 -28.60
N ASP A 52 12.22 13.65 -29.15
CA ASP A 52 12.49 12.53 -30.02
C ASP A 52 12.43 12.97 -31.50
N LYS A 53 13.55 12.87 -32.20
CA LYS A 53 13.63 13.17 -33.63
C LYS A 53 13.30 11.91 -34.44
N GLN A 54 12.21 11.97 -35.20
CA GLN A 54 11.78 10.86 -36.06
C GLN A 54 11.69 11.28 -37.52
N VAL A 55 12.18 10.43 -38.41
CA VAL A 55 12.05 10.59 -39.86
C VAL A 55 10.97 9.64 -40.35
N ILE A 56 9.90 10.18 -40.93
CA ILE A 56 8.78 9.41 -41.48
C ILE A 56 8.66 9.77 -42.96
N GLY A 57 9.10 8.88 -43.85
CA GLY A 57 9.31 9.21 -45.26
C GLY A 57 10.39 10.29 -45.42
N GLU A 58 10.15 11.31 -46.24
CA GLU A 58 11.08 12.44 -46.46
C GLU A 58 10.96 13.56 -45.40
N LYS A 59 10.21 13.30 -44.33
CA LYS A 59 9.70 14.33 -43.43
C LYS A 59 10.26 14.11 -42.02
N VAL A 60 10.90 15.15 -41.47
CA VAL A 60 11.39 15.16 -40.09
C VAL A 60 10.33 15.69 -39.14
N PHE A 61 10.14 14.99 -38.03
CA PHE A 61 9.29 15.37 -36.91
C PHE A 61 10.10 15.39 -35.62
N TYR A 62 9.85 16.40 -34.80
CA TYR A 62 10.38 16.57 -33.46
C TYR A 62 9.24 16.31 -32.49
N ARG A 63 9.09 15.04 -32.09
CA ARG A 63 8.07 14.61 -31.11
C ARG A 63 8.54 15.00 -29.73
N VAL A 64 7.66 15.56 -28.92
CA VAL A 64 7.95 15.85 -27.51
C VAL A 64 7.30 14.76 -26.68
N LEU A 65 8.13 13.86 -26.15
CA LEU A 65 7.71 12.69 -25.39
C LEU A 65 7.95 12.94 -23.91
N LEU A 66 7.10 12.38 -23.05
CA LEU A 66 7.48 12.21 -21.64
C LEU A 66 8.74 11.34 -21.57
N THR A 67 9.64 11.66 -20.65
CA THR A 67 10.85 10.87 -20.43
C THR A 67 10.57 9.53 -19.74
N ASP A 68 9.38 9.37 -19.18
CA ASP A 68 8.90 8.16 -18.50
C ASP A 68 8.42 7.12 -19.53
N PRO A 69 9.13 6.00 -19.73
CA PRO A 69 8.66 4.88 -20.56
C PRO A 69 7.59 4.02 -19.87
N PHE A 70 6.91 3.18 -20.66
CA PHE A 70 5.90 2.22 -20.22
C PHE A 70 6.14 0.84 -20.86
N GLU A 71 6.07 -0.22 -20.06
CA GLU A 71 6.25 -1.61 -20.53
C GLU A 71 5.11 -2.09 -21.42
N THR A 72 3.90 -1.57 -21.19
CA THR A 72 2.71 -2.01 -21.92
C THR A 72 1.99 -0.85 -22.59
N ARG A 73 1.38 -1.16 -23.74
CA ARG A 73 0.53 -0.21 -24.47
C ARG A 73 -0.63 0.30 -23.60
N GLN A 74 -1.12 -0.51 -22.66
CA GLN A 74 -2.25 -0.19 -21.79
C GLN A 74 -1.89 0.82 -20.72
N THR A 75 -0.75 0.65 -20.03
CA THR A 75 -0.28 1.60 -19.00
C THR A 75 0.05 2.96 -19.62
N ALA A 76 0.66 2.98 -20.81
CA ALA A 76 0.87 4.22 -21.58
C ALA A 76 -0.44 4.93 -21.93
N ARG A 77 -1.50 4.17 -22.29
CA ARG A 77 -2.84 4.73 -22.57
C ARG A 77 -3.46 5.34 -21.33
N GLN A 78 -3.43 4.63 -20.20
CA GLN A 78 -3.96 5.13 -18.94
C GLN A 78 -3.28 6.43 -18.53
N LYS A 79 -1.94 6.50 -18.59
CA LYS A 79 -1.21 7.75 -18.30
C LYS A 79 -1.62 8.88 -19.24
N LYS A 80 -1.75 8.60 -20.55
CA LYS A 80 -2.21 9.55 -21.56
C LYS A 80 -3.61 10.08 -21.23
N ASP A 81 -4.53 9.23 -20.81
CA ASP A 81 -5.90 9.60 -20.43
C ASP A 81 -5.92 10.44 -19.15
N THR A 82 -5.22 10.00 -18.10
CA THR A 82 -5.07 10.79 -16.85
C THR A 82 -4.44 12.16 -17.10
N LEU A 83 -3.46 12.24 -18.01
CA LEU A 83 -2.86 13.52 -18.38
C LEU A 83 -3.86 14.41 -19.10
N ALA A 84 -4.67 13.86 -20.03
CA ALA A 84 -5.69 14.62 -20.74
C ALA A 84 -6.70 15.27 -19.79
N ASP A 85 -7.05 14.58 -18.69
CA ASP A 85 -8.01 15.04 -17.69
C ASP A 85 -7.40 15.96 -16.62
N SER A 86 -6.07 16.13 -16.62
CA SER A 86 -5.39 16.95 -15.62
C SER A 86 -5.63 18.45 -15.83
N SER A 87 -5.70 19.20 -14.72
CA SER A 87 -5.75 20.67 -14.74
C SER A 87 -4.57 21.30 -15.49
N TYR A 88 -3.46 20.57 -15.60
CA TYR A 88 -2.27 20.91 -16.37
C TYR A 88 -2.53 20.87 -17.88
N ALA A 89 -3.13 19.79 -18.40
CA ALA A 89 -3.43 19.65 -19.82
C ALA A 89 -4.49 20.64 -20.29
N GLN A 90 -5.43 21.00 -19.42
CA GLN A 90 -6.40 22.07 -19.68
C GLN A 90 -5.71 23.43 -19.78
N LYS A 91 -4.79 23.76 -18.87
CA LYS A 91 -4.00 25.01 -18.90
C LYS A 91 -3.12 25.14 -20.13
N LEU A 92 -2.50 24.04 -20.57
CA LEU A 92 -1.59 24.03 -21.72
C LEU A 92 -2.27 23.65 -23.03
N SER A 93 -3.58 23.42 -23.02
CA SER A 93 -4.40 23.09 -24.18
C SER A 93 -3.79 21.97 -25.03
N PHE A 94 -3.40 20.85 -24.39
CA PHE A 94 -2.87 19.70 -25.13
C PHE A 94 -3.89 19.21 -26.16
N LYS A 95 -3.51 19.26 -27.44
CA LYS A 95 -4.34 18.76 -28.55
C LYS A 95 -3.74 17.47 -29.09
N GLY A 96 -4.50 16.39 -28.96
CA GLY A 96 -4.17 15.09 -29.53
C GLY A 96 -2.94 14.47 -28.86
N LEU A 97 -3.06 14.08 -27.58
CA LEU A 97 -2.08 13.18 -26.96
C LEU A 97 -2.19 11.80 -27.60
N TRP A 98 -1.08 11.13 -27.85
CA TRP A 98 -1.07 9.73 -28.30
C TRP A 98 0.10 8.96 -27.67
N ILE A 99 0.10 7.64 -27.85
CA ILE A 99 1.19 6.78 -27.42
C ILE A 99 1.97 6.25 -28.63
N CYS A 100 3.28 6.09 -28.49
CA CYS A 100 4.14 5.63 -29.57
C CYS A 100 5.42 4.97 -29.05
N THR A 101 6.08 4.22 -29.93
CA THR A 101 7.47 3.82 -29.75
C THR A 101 8.41 4.99 -30.12
N ALA A 102 9.50 5.14 -29.38
CA ALA A 102 10.49 6.19 -29.59
C ALA A 102 11.54 5.81 -30.67
N SER A 103 12.34 6.76 -31.15
CA SER A 103 13.52 6.45 -31.97
C SER A 103 14.53 5.64 -31.17
N GLU A 104 15.41 4.89 -31.84
CA GLU A 104 16.43 4.08 -31.17
C GLU A 104 17.31 4.91 -30.22
N HIS A 105 17.64 6.15 -30.60
CA HIS A 105 18.45 7.06 -29.77
C HIS A 105 17.72 7.45 -28.48
N PHE A 106 16.46 7.89 -28.60
CA PHE A 106 15.64 8.24 -27.44
C PHE A 106 15.39 7.02 -26.56
N ASN A 107 15.10 5.88 -27.16
CA ASN A 107 14.85 4.64 -26.42
C ASN A 107 16.10 4.18 -25.65
N LYS A 108 17.29 4.25 -26.24
CA LYS A 108 18.56 3.97 -25.52
C LYS A 108 18.80 4.88 -24.33
N GLN A 109 18.34 6.13 -24.41
CA GLN A 109 18.53 7.13 -23.36
C GLN A 109 17.52 6.98 -22.21
N TYR A 110 16.27 6.60 -22.50
CA TYR A 110 15.16 6.65 -21.55
C TYR A 110 14.49 5.29 -21.24
N ALA A 111 14.76 4.21 -21.99
CA ALA A 111 14.24 2.89 -21.66
C ALA A 111 14.82 2.31 -20.37
N GLY A 112 16.05 2.71 -20.02
CA GLY A 112 16.69 2.31 -18.76
C GLY A 112 16.13 3.03 -17.53
N SER A 113 15.41 4.15 -17.73
CA SER A 113 14.72 4.91 -16.68
C SER A 113 13.27 4.48 -16.54
N MET A 114 12.98 3.17 -16.64
CA MET A 114 11.64 2.65 -16.38
C MET A 114 11.15 3.12 -15.01
N PRO A 115 10.10 3.96 -14.96
CA PRO A 115 9.45 4.26 -13.72
C PRO A 115 8.62 3.02 -13.40
N HIS A 116 9.27 2.05 -12.74
CA HIS A 116 8.63 1.58 -11.53
C HIS A 116 8.28 2.86 -10.75
N ASN A 117 7.05 3.04 -10.27
CA ASN A 117 6.67 4.20 -9.44
C ASN A 117 7.65 4.38 -8.25
N ARG A 118 8.83 4.93 -8.51
CA ARG A 118 10.00 5.02 -7.65
C ARG A 118 10.33 6.48 -7.67
N SER A 119 9.53 7.23 -6.90
CA SER A 119 10.03 8.50 -6.45
C SER A 119 11.13 8.20 -5.44
N PRO A 120 12.33 8.79 -5.54
CA PRO A 120 13.19 8.89 -4.37
C PRO A 120 12.41 9.67 -3.31
N ILE A 121 11.84 8.97 -2.33
CA ILE A 121 10.99 9.58 -1.30
C ILE A 121 11.86 10.29 -0.26
N LEU A 122 13.05 9.75 -0.01
CA LEU A 122 13.97 10.31 0.97
C LEU A 122 14.87 11.35 0.29
N THR A 123 14.62 12.62 0.56
CA THR A 123 15.48 13.73 0.16
C THR A 123 16.75 13.79 1.02
N GLU A 124 17.86 14.20 0.41
CA GLU A 124 19.10 14.50 1.12
C GLU A 124 18.93 15.67 2.10
N ASN A 125 19.64 15.55 3.23
CA ASN A 125 19.86 16.51 4.29
C ASN A 125 18.67 16.90 5.20
N ILE A 126 18.73 16.39 6.43
CA ILE A 126 18.08 16.95 7.62
C ILE A 126 18.80 18.25 8.01
N GLU A 127 18.77 19.27 7.16
CA GLU A 127 19.50 20.53 7.42
C GLU A 127 18.77 21.46 8.39
N ASN A 128 17.46 21.23 8.62
CA ASN A 128 16.59 22.16 9.36
C ASN A 128 15.75 21.49 10.46
N ILE A 129 16.37 20.67 11.33
CA ILE A 129 15.71 20.28 12.59
C ILE A 129 16.08 21.28 13.70
N PRO A 130 15.12 21.72 14.55
CA PRO A 130 15.38 22.68 15.63
C PRO A 130 16.29 22.16 16.76
N LEU A 131 16.53 20.83 16.81
CA LEU A 131 17.38 20.21 17.81
C LEU A 131 18.86 20.51 17.58
N SER A 132 19.54 20.91 18.65
CA SER A 132 20.96 21.19 18.61
C SER A 132 21.60 21.02 19.99
N ILE A 133 22.90 21.23 20.09
CA ILE A 133 23.59 21.29 21.39
C ILE A 133 23.03 22.43 22.26
N LYS A 134 22.55 23.53 21.66
CA LYS A 134 21.99 24.69 22.38
C LYS A 134 20.54 24.49 22.82
N ALA A 135 19.78 23.69 22.07
CA ALA A 135 18.41 23.30 22.39
C ALA A 135 18.26 21.78 22.27
N PRO A 136 18.84 21.00 23.21
CA PRO A 136 18.93 19.57 23.04
C PRO A 136 17.65 18.82 23.44
N TYR A 137 16.71 19.45 24.14
CA TYR A 137 15.52 18.77 24.65
C TYR A 137 14.30 19.02 23.78
N SER A 138 13.45 18.00 23.61
CA SER A 138 12.15 18.08 22.93
C SER A 138 11.18 17.06 23.50
N VAL A 139 9.90 17.17 23.17
CA VAL A 139 8.91 16.14 23.48
C VAL A 139 8.81 15.19 22.29
N LEU A 140 9.14 13.91 22.49
CA LEU A 140 8.84 12.85 21.53
C LEU A 140 7.36 12.49 21.67
N VAL A 141 6.57 12.84 20.67
CA VAL A 141 5.13 12.57 20.62
C VAL A 141 4.92 11.10 20.25
N ASN A 142 5.43 10.69 19.09
CA ASN A 142 5.32 9.31 18.62
C ASN A 142 6.48 8.95 17.65
N ARG A 143 6.61 7.66 17.34
CA ARG A 143 7.61 7.10 16.44
C ARG A 143 6.91 6.27 15.36
N TYR A 144 7.21 6.56 14.09
CA TYR A 144 6.58 5.92 12.94
C TYR A 144 7.60 5.18 12.07
N LYS A 145 7.13 4.17 11.33
CA LYS A 145 7.87 3.52 10.23
C LYS A 145 7.62 4.16 8.88
N GLU A 146 6.57 4.96 8.77
CA GLU A 146 6.18 5.67 7.54
C GLU A 146 6.29 7.18 7.72
N GLU A 147 6.97 7.86 6.80
CA GLU A 147 7.19 9.30 6.89
C GLU A 147 5.88 10.09 6.82
N GLN A 148 4.97 9.69 5.94
CA GLN A 148 3.69 10.38 5.74
C GLN A 148 2.85 10.43 7.01
N ARG A 149 2.87 9.37 7.83
CA ARG A 149 2.17 9.33 9.11
C ARG A 149 2.72 10.36 10.10
N ALA A 150 4.04 10.42 10.23
CA ALA A 150 4.71 11.42 11.05
C ALA A 150 4.41 12.85 10.57
N GLN A 151 4.38 13.09 9.25
CA GLN A 151 4.03 14.37 8.66
C GLN A 151 2.56 14.78 8.90
N THR A 152 1.63 13.83 8.90
CA THR A 152 0.22 14.09 9.25
C THR A 152 0.11 14.52 10.73
N GLY A 153 0.75 13.79 11.65
CA GLY A 153 0.80 14.19 13.06
C GLY A 153 1.42 15.58 13.26
N MET A 154 2.53 15.87 12.58
CA MET A 154 3.17 17.19 12.57
C MET A 154 2.22 18.31 12.13
N ARG A 155 1.49 18.13 11.03
CA ARG A 155 0.54 19.12 10.53
C ARG A 155 -0.60 19.38 11.52
N ARG A 156 -1.14 18.31 12.13
CA ARG A 156 -2.22 18.41 13.12
C ARG A 156 -1.78 19.19 14.37
N LEU A 157 -0.58 18.91 14.89
CA LEU A 157 0.00 19.66 16.01
C LEU A 157 0.23 21.14 15.67
N LYS A 158 0.73 21.44 14.47
CA LYS A 158 0.91 22.84 14.01
C LYS A 158 -0.40 23.61 13.93
N THR A 159 -1.48 22.99 13.46
CA THR A 159 -2.82 23.61 13.45
C THR A 159 -3.31 23.95 14.86
N GLN A 160 -2.81 23.26 15.89
CA GLN A 160 -3.09 23.53 17.31
C GLN A 160 -2.10 24.52 17.94
N GLY A 161 -1.26 25.16 17.13
CA GLY A 161 -0.25 26.12 17.61
C GLY A 161 0.96 25.48 18.29
N VAL A 162 1.13 24.16 18.18
CA VAL A 162 2.29 23.45 18.71
C VAL A 162 3.37 23.40 17.64
N ASP A 163 4.55 23.95 17.95
CA ASP A 163 5.71 23.81 17.08
C ASP A 163 6.15 22.34 17.05
N ALA A 164 6.06 21.71 15.87
CA ALA A 164 6.31 20.29 15.68
C ALA A 164 7.14 20.03 14.42
N TYR A 165 7.94 18.97 14.45
CA TYR A 165 8.82 18.58 13.34
C TYR A 165 9.07 17.07 13.36
N VAL A 166 9.46 16.52 12.20
CA VAL A 166 9.81 15.11 12.05
C VAL A 166 11.33 14.97 12.08
N VAL A 167 11.85 14.13 12.96
CA VAL A 167 13.26 13.74 13.00
C VAL A 167 13.40 12.38 12.34
N LYS A 168 14.20 12.31 11.28
CA LYS A 168 14.48 11.06 10.57
C LYS A 168 15.70 10.38 11.20
N THR A 169 15.57 9.11 11.55
CA THR A 169 16.62 8.33 12.20
C THR A 169 16.80 6.99 11.51
N TYR A 170 17.98 6.40 11.66
CA TYR A 170 18.28 5.05 11.20
C TYR A 170 18.96 4.26 12.31
N ASP A 171 18.51 3.03 12.50
CA ASP A 171 19.14 2.01 13.35
C ASP A 171 19.47 0.73 12.55
N ASN A 172 20.47 -0.04 12.98
CA ASN A 172 20.87 -1.26 12.25
C ASN A 172 19.91 -2.44 12.43
N THR A 173 19.03 -2.40 13.41
CA THR A 173 18.02 -3.43 13.69
C THR A 173 16.64 -2.97 13.24
N GLU A 174 16.28 -1.72 13.54
CA GLU A 174 14.96 -1.16 13.27
C GLU A 174 14.87 -0.34 11.97
N TYR A 175 16.00 -0.12 11.29
CA TYR A 175 16.13 0.68 10.06
C TYR A 175 15.58 2.10 10.19
N PHE A 176 14.92 2.59 9.13
CA PHE A 176 14.37 3.93 9.06
C PHE A 176 13.25 4.13 10.06
N SER A 177 13.27 5.27 10.74
CA SER A 177 12.20 5.70 11.61
C SER A 177 12.00 7.21 11.56
N PHE A 178 10.75 7.62 11.70
CA PHE A 178 10.29 9.01 11.60
C PHE A 178 9.67 9.40 12.92
N ASP A 179 10.45 10.12 13.73
CA ASP A 179 10.07 10.51 15.08
C ASP A 179 9.36 11.86 15.02
N LEU A 180 8.13 11.94 15.53
CA LEU A 180 7.38 13.19 15.64
C LEU A 180 7.76 13.88 16.95
N HIS A 181 8.38 15.05 16.84
CA HIS A 181 8.81 15.87 17.97
C HIS A 181 7.99 17.16 18.08
N ALA A 182 7.83 17.65 19.31
CA ALA A 182 7.26 18.94 19.62
C ALA A 182 8.23 19.80 20.45
N GLY A 183 8.43 21.05 20.01
CA GLY A 183 9.32 22.04 20.59
C GLY A 183 10.81 21.67 20.53
N ALA A 184 11.66 22.66 20.84
CA ALA A 184 13.08 22.46 21.09
C ALA A 184 13.54 23.43 22.17
N PHE A 185 14.18 22.89 23.20
CA PHE A 185 14.41 23.58 24.46
C PHE A 185 15.84 23.44 24.96
N PRO A 186 16.43 24.52 25.51
CA PRO A 186 17.71 24.46 26.20
C PRO A 186 17.71 23.56 27.45
N SER A 187 16.57 23.40 28.13
CA SER A 187 16.47 22.63 29.36
C SER A 187 15.41 21.52 29.32
N LYS A 188 15.67 20.44 30.06
CA LYS A 188 14.74 19.31 30.22
C LYS A 188 13.41 19.75 30.84
N GLU A 189 13.45 20.70 31.77
CA GLU A 189 12.28 21.22 32.48
C GLU A 189 11.29 21.91 31.53
N GLN A 190 11.76 22.71 30.58
CA GLN A 190 10.90 23.34 29.57
C GLN A 190 10.21 22.30 28.68
N ALA A 191 10.93 21.24 28.28
CA ALA A 191 10.34 20.14 27.53
C ALA A 191 9.29 19.37 28.36
N LEU A 192 9.52 19.15 29.66
CA LEU A 192 8.54 18.53 30.56
C LEU A 192 7.29 19.39 30.73
N ASN A 193 7.43 20.72 30.78
CA ASN A 193 6.30 21.63 30.84
C ASN A 193 5.45 21.55 29.57
N LEU A 194 6.07 21.54 28.38
CA LEU A 194 5.32 21.31 27.13
C LEU A 194 4.66 19.92 27.13
N GLN A 195 5.38 18.87 27.57
CA GLN A 195 4.83 17.52 27.62
C GLN A 195 3.54 17.46 28.48
N LYS A 196 3.57 18.13 29.64
CA LYS A 196 2.42 18.26 30.53
C LYS A 196 1.27 18.99 29.83
N GLN A 197 1.53 20.14 29.20
CA GLN A 197 0.52 20.89 28.44
C GLN A 197 -0.13 20.06 27.33
N LEU A 198 0.68 19.32 26.56
CA LEU A 198 0.18 18.43 25.52
C LEU A 198 -0.72 17.33 26.10
N THR A 199 -0.32 16.74 27.22
CA THR A 199 -1.09 15.69 27.90
C THR A 199 -2.41 16.23 28.46
N GLU A 200 -2.40 17.45 29.02
CA GLU A 200 -3.61 18.15 29.49
C GLU A 200 -4.56 18.49 28.33
N SER A 201 -4.04 18.71 27.11
CA SER A 201 -4.85 18.84 25.89
C SER A 201 -5.31 17.50 25.28
N GLY A 202 -4.96 16.37 25.90
CA GLY A 202 -5.31 15.03 25.44
C GLY A 202 -4.34 14.42 24.42
N VAL A 203 -3.23 15.09 24.10
CA VAL A 203 -2.21 14.55 23.19
C VAL A 203 -1.34 13.53 23.93
N LYS A 204 -1.28 12.32 23.40
CA LYS A 204 -0.41 11.25 23.88
C LYS A 204 1.04 11.54 23.49
N THR A 205 1.93 11.49 24.47
CA THR A 205 3.37 11.68 24.26
C THR A 205 4.13 10.44 24.76
N LYS A 206 5.26 10.11 24.13
CA LYS A 206 6.11 9.01 24.58
C LYS A 206 7.06 9.42 25.69
N SER A 207 7.83 10.49 25.49
CA SER A 207 8.88 10.90 26.44
C SER A 207 9.46 12.27 26.11
N VAL A 208 10.30 12.80 27.01
CA VAL A 208 11.24 13.87 26.68
C VAL A 208 12.50 13.26 26.06
N SER A 209 12.83 13.68 24.85
CA SER A 209 14.01 13.25 24.10
C SER A 209 15.17 14.23 24.28
N ASN A 210 16.39 13.72 24.11
CA ASN A 210 17.63 14.50 24.12
C ASN A 210 18.39 14.27 22.81
N TYR A 211 18.68 15.35 22.09
CA TYR A 211 19.43 15.38 20.83
C TYR A 211 20.74 14.57 20.92
N ASN A 212 21.45 14.63 22.04
CA ASN A 212 22.71 13.91 22.21
C ASN A 212 22.56 12.38 22.13
N ASN A 213 21.36 11.86 22.44
CA ASN A 213 21.08 10.43 22.39
C ASN A 213 20.73 9.96 20.97
N ILE A 214 20.19 10.84 20.13
CA ILE A 214 19.69 10.51 18.79
C ILE A 214 20.57 11.03 17.65
N LYS A 215 21.53 11.93 17.92
CA LYS A 215 22.41 12.52 16.89
C LYS A 215 23.12 11.48 16.03
N LYS A 216 23.53 10.34 16.61
CA LYS A 216 24.21 9.27 15.88
C LYS A 216 23.28 8.64 14.84
N SER A 217 22.04 8.35 15.23
CA SER A 217 21.02 7.77 14.34
C SER A 217 20.59 8.73 13.24
N ILE A 218 20.57 10.04 13.50
CA ILE A 218 20.34 11.10 12.50
C ILE A 218 21.48 11.12 11.47
N VAL A 219 22.74 11.13 11.92
CA VAL A 219 23.89 11.08 11.01
C VAL A 219 23.86 9.80 10.18
N GLN A 220 23.56 8.66 10.81
CA GLN A 220 23.50 7.38 10.12
C GLN A 220 22.41 7.33 9.04
N TYR A 221 21.26 7.95 9.29
CA TYR A 221 20.22 8.12 8.28
C TYR A 221 20.76 8.81 7.02
N ASN A 222 21.39 9.98 7.19
CA ASN A 222 21.95 10.75 6.08
C ASN A 222 23.00 9.93 5.32
N THR A 223 23.87 9.21 6.04
CA THR A 223 24.90 8.35 5.43
C THR A 223 24.29 7.23 4.57
N VAL A 224 23.20 6.58 5.04
CA VAL A 224 22.56 5.50 4.28
C VAL A 224 21.87 6.05 3.03
N VAL A 225 21.10 7.13 3.16
CA VAL A 225 20.35 7.72 2.04
C VAL A 225 21.30 8.28 0.97
N ALA A 226 22.43 8.88 1.35
CA ALA A 226 23.44 9.36 0.39
C ALA A 226 24.17 8.23 -0.35
N ALA A 227 24.27 7.04 0.27
CA ALA A 227 25.05 5.92 -0.26
C ALA A 227 24.20 4.88 -1.03
N LYS A 228 22.88 4.93 -0.92
CA LYS A 228 21.98 3.88 -1.42
C LYS A 228 20.76 4.48 -2.10
N GLU A 229 20.37 3.87 -3.20
CA GLU A 229 19.09 4.20 -3.85
C GLU A 229 17.94 3.63 -3.01
N VAL A 230 17.27 4.51 -2.27
CA VAL A 230 16.10 4.17 -1.44
C VAL A 230 14.83 4.61 -2.16
N THR A 231 13.99 3.65 -2.52
CA THR A 231 12.76 3.88 -3.28
C THR A 231 11.57 3.22 -2.60
N ALA A 232 10.38 3.75 -2.86
CA ALA A 232 9.12 3.14 -2.46
C ALA A 232 8.09 3.27 -3.57
N GLY A 233 7.21 2.28 -3.66
CA GLY A 233 6.02 2.31 -4.50
C GLY A 233 4.89 3.14 -3.91
N SER A 234 4.14 3.83 -4.77
CA SER A 234 2.92 4.55 -4.39
C SER A 234 1.68 3.66 -4.28
N GLY A 235 1.79 2.38 -4.66
CA GLY A 235 0.65 1.47 -4.83
C GLY A 235 -0.17 1.74 -6.08
N SER A 236 -1.35 1.12 -6.16
CA SER A 236 -2.29 1.23 -7.28
C SER A 236 -3.64 1.80 -6.84
N THR A 237 -4.17 2.76 -7.59
CA THR A 237 -5.53 3.28 -7.38
C THR A 237 -6.60 2.38 -8.01
N ASN A 238 -6.21 1.26 -8.63
CA ASN A 238 -7.14 0.32 -9.24
C ASN A 238 -7.45 -0.83 -8.26
N ILE A 239 -8.74 -1.05 -8.02
CA ILE A 239 -9.23 -2.23 -7.29
C ILE A 239 -8.84 -3.48 -8.09
N PRO A 240 -8.25 -4.52 -7.45
CA PRO A 240 -7.96 -5.79 -8.10
C PRO A 240 -9.17 -6.35 -8.86
N ASP A 241 -8.96 -6.81 -10.09
CA ASP A 241 -10.01 -7.40 -10.93
C ASP A 241 -10.46 -8.78 -10.46
N LEU A 242 -9.67 -9.39 -9.58
CA LEU A 242 -9.98 -10.65 -8.89
C LEU A 242 -11.08 -10.49 -7.84
N PHE A 243 -11.33 -9.27 -7.34
CA PHE A 243 -12.38 -9.03 -6.35
C PHE A 243 -13.76 -9.11 -6.99
N SER A 244 -14.71 -9.73 -6.29
CA SER A 244 -16.11 -9.73 -6.70
C SER A 244 -16.67 -8.30 -6.74
N PRO A 245 -17.76 -8.05 -7.49
CA PRO A 245 -18.41 -6.75 -7.51
C PRO A 245 -18.81 -6.24 -6.12
N ALA A 246 -19.22 -7.14 -5.21
CA ALA A 246 -19.59 -6.81 -3.84
C ALA A 246 -18.37 -6.34 -3.02
N VAL A 247 -17.24 -7.05 -3.11
CA VAL A 247 -15.98 -6.63 -2.46
C VAL A 247 -15.51 -5.26 -3.01
N ALA A 248 -15.54 -5.10 -4.33
CA ALA A 248 -15.18 -3.84 -4.95
C ALA A 248 -16.13 -2.69 -4.51
N GLN A 249 -17.40 -2.97 -4.26
CA GLN A 249 -18.35 -2.00 -3.72
C GLN A 249 -18.01 -1.61 -2.28
N CYS A 250 -17.73 -2.57 -1.38
CA CYS A 250 -17.28 -2.28 -0.01
C CYS A 250 -16.05 -1.35 0.01
N ILE A 251 -15.09 -1.55 -0.91
CA ILE A 251 -13.91 -0.70 -1.03
C ILE A 251 -14.25 0.74 -1.48
N ARG A 252 -15.27 0.92 -2.33
CA ARG A 252 -15.68 2.24 -2.86
C ARG A 252 -16.57 3.02 -1.90
N GLU A 253 -17.46 2.34 -1.19
CA GLU A 253 -18.43 2.96 -0.26
C GLU A 253 -17.80 3.39 1.07
N PHE A 254 -16.50 3.18 1.25
CA PHE A 254 -15.86 3.38 2.53
C PHE A 254 -15.70 4.88 2.88
N PRO A 255 -16.27 5.35 4.01
CA PRO A 255 -16.15 6.73 4.44
C PRO A 255 -14.73 7.05 4.92
N ILE A 256 -14.27 8.27 4.66
CA ILE A 256 -12.90 8.66 4.90
C ILE A 256 -12.84 9.83 5.86
N ASN A 257 -11.96 9.71 6.85
CA ASN A 257 -11.57 10.81 7.70
C ASN A 257 -10.04 10.84 7.80
N GLU A 258 -9.41 11.83 7.18
CA GLU A 258 -7.95 11.94 7.05
C GLU A 258 -7.21 12.11 8.40
N ASN A 259 -7.94 12.38 9.48
CA ASN A 259 -7.37 12.44 10.83
C ASN A 259 -7.17 11.06 11.46
N PHE A 260 -7.80 10.02 10.92
CA PHE A 260 -7.70 8.66 11.42
C PHE A 260 -6.70 7.85 10.62
N GLN A 261 -5.95 7.04 11.35
CA GLN A 261 -5.04 6.08 10.79
C GLN A 261 -5.67 4.70 10.86
N ILE A 262 -5.49 3.89 9.81
CA ILE A 262 -5.86 2.48 9.87
C ILE A 262 -4.96 1.80 10.90
N GLU A 263 -5.54 0.98 11.75
CA GLU A 263 -4.81 0.02 12.58
C GLU A 263 -4.95 -1.38 12.02
N ARG A 264 -6.18 -1.74 11.66
CA ARG A 264 -6.54 -3.03 11.09
C ARG A 264 -7.59 -2.86 10.01
N LEU A 265 -7.43 -3.59 8.92
CA LEU A 265 -8.41 -3.72 7.85
C LEU A 265 -8.64 -5.21 7.58
N PHE A 266 -9.92 -5.58 7.45
CA PHE A 266 -10.36 -6.89 7.03
C PHE A 266 -11.33 -6.76 5.86
N ILE A 267 -11.18 -7.60 4.83
CA ILE A 267 -12.10 -7.68 3.69
C ILE A 267 -12.47 -9.14 3.50
N PHE A 268 -13.77 -9.41 3.40
CA PHE A 268 -14.32 -10.75 3.25
C PHE A 268 -15.19 -10.82 1.99
N ASP A 269 -15.01 -11.87 1.21
CA ASP A 269 -15.91 -12.26 0.12
C ASP A 269 -16.78 -13.44 0.57
N PHE A 270 -17.94 -13.14 1.13
CA PHE A 270 -18.82 -14.17 1.70
C PHE A 270 -19.47 -15.06 0.64
N ASP A 271 -19.61 -14.59 -0.60
CA ASP A 271 -20.12 -15.43 -1.69
C ASP A 271 -19.11 -16.54 -2.05
N GLU A 272 -17.84 -16.17 -2.22
CA GLU A 272 -16.78 -17.14 -2.49
C GLU A 272 -16.48 -18.02 -1.26
N ILE A 273 -16.56 -17.47 -0.04
CA ILE A 273 -16.38 -18.22 1.22
C ILE A 273 -17.45 -19.30 1.38
N ARG A 274 -18.75 -18.95 1.26
CA ARG A 274 -19.85 -19.91 1.49
C ARG A 274 -19.80 -21.08 0.51
N THR A 275 -19.43 -20.80 -0.74
CA THR A 275 -19.30 -21.83 -1.78
C THR A 275 -18.10 -22.76 -1.57
N ARG A 276 -17.14 -22.38 -0.73
CA ARG A 276 -15.88 -23.11 -0.46
C ARG A 276 -15.69 -23.45 1.01
N THR A 277 -16.78 -23.55 1.76
CA THR A 277 -16.78 -23.81 3.21
C THR A 277 -15.91 -25.02 3.58
N ALA A 278 -15.90 -26.11 2.79
CA ALA A 278 -15.07 -27.29 3.05
C ALA A 278 -13.55 -27.02 2.92
N GLU A 279 -13.13 -26.13 2.02
CA GLU A 279 -11.73 -25.72 1.82
C GLU A 279 -11.28 -24.77 2.94
N LEU A 280 -12.20 -23.96 3.45
CA LEU A 280 -11.97 -22.97 4.53
C LEU A 280 -12.01 -23.57 5.94
N GLU A 281 -12.78 -24.64 6.14
CA GLU A 281 -12.78 -25.41 7.40
C GLU A 281 -11.42 -26.08 7.68
N ALA A 282 -10.56 -26.22 6.66
CA ALA A 282 -9.16 -26.64 6.79
C ALA A 282 -8.18 -25.47 7.07
N ALA A 283 -8.56 -24.23 6.75
CA ALA A 283 -7.81 -22.98 6.97
C ALA A 283 -8.25 -22.23 8.25
N ARG A 284 -9.02 -22.92 9.10
CA ARG A 284 -9.96 -22.36 10.08
C ARG A 284 -9.35 -21.59 11.25
N SER A 285 -8.04 -21.71 11.50
CA SER A 285 -7.36 -21.03 12.60
C SER A 285 -7.11 -19.54 12.34
N ASP A 286 -7.15 -19.11 11.07
CA ASP A 286 -6.53 -17.83 10.68
C ASP A 286 -7.55 -16.74 10.31
N LEU A 287 -8.82 -17.10 10.12
CA LEU A 287 -9.86 -16.11 9.88
C LEU A 287 -10.23 -15.41 11.19
N PRO A 288 -10.09 -14.07 11.27
CA PRO A 288 -10.63 -13.33 12.39
C PRO A 288 -12.14 -13.58 12.46
N LYS A 289 -12.67 -13.69 13.67
CA LYS A 289 -14.10 -13.82 13.96
C LYS A 289 -14.64 -12.49 14.47
N PRO A 290 -14.71 -11.44 13.64
CA PRO A 290 -15.37 -10.23 14.07
C PRO A 290 -16.84 -10.55 14.35
N ASP A 291 -17.40 -9.95 15.40
CA ASP A 291 -18.82 -10.03 15.74
C ASP A 291 -19.62 -9.22 14.70
N LEU A 292 -19.79 -9.80 13.52
CA LEU A 292 -20.46 -9.18 12.37
C LEU A 292 -21.85 -9.78 12.22
N ASP A 293 -22.84 -8.92 11.99
CA ASP A 293 -24.21 -9.32 11.66
C ASP A 293 -24.28 -9.78 10.19
N ILE A 294 -23.83 -11.02 9.94
CA ILE A 294 -23.78 -11.60 8.59
C ILE A 294 -25.03 -12.44 8.37
N ASN A 295 -25.94 -11.93 7.55
CA ASN A 295 -27.05 -12.74 7.03
C ASN A 295 -26.66 -13.45 5.72
N GLU A 296 -27.50 -14.39 5.27
CA GLU A 296 -27.30 -15.16 4.02
C GLU A 296 -27.25 -14.29 2.76
N LYS A 297 -27.78 -13.05 2.83
CA LYS A 297 -27.85 -12.10 1.72
C LYS A 297 -26.65 -11.17 1.65
N THR A 298 -25.77 -11.19 2.66
CA THR A 298 -24.55 -10.39 2.72
C THR A 298 -23.48 -11.05 1.86
N GLN A 299 -23.01 -10.36 0.83
CA GLN A 299 -22.10 -10.89 -0.17
C GLN A 299 -20.64 -10.53 0.15
N ALA A 300 -20.40 -9.36 0.72
CA ALA A 300 -19.06 -8.92 1.12
C ALA A 300 -19.12 -8.01 2.34
N VAL A 301 -18.01 -7.97 3.09
CA VAL A 301 -17.83 -7.03 4.20
C VAL A 301 -16.41 -6.48 4.18
N SER A 302 -16.28 -5.17 4.42
CA SER A 302 -15.02 -4.53 4.77
C SER A 302 -15.13 -3.91 6.16
N CYS A 303 -14.22 -4.24 7.05
CA CYS A 303 -14.15 -3.71 8.41
C CYS A 303 -12.81 -3.02 8.61
N VAL A 304 -12.82 -1.77 9.03
CA VAL A 304 -11.62 -1.03 9.42
C VAL A 304 -11.72 -0.61 10.87
N GLU A 305 -10.66 -0.87 11.61
CA GLU A 305 -10.43 -0.25 12.90
C GLU A 305 -9.43 0.89 12.74
N TYR A 306 -9.84 2.04 13.25
CA TYR A 306 -9.13 3.30 13.20
C TYR A 306 -8.61 3.70 14.57
N LEU A 307 -7.46 4.39 14.55
CA LEU A 307 -6.91 5.08 15.70
C LEU A 307 -6.57 6.53 15.32
N ASP A 308 -7.08 7.47 16.11
CA ASP A 308 -6.45 8.77 16.26
C ASP A 308 -5.31 8.61 17.24
N ASP A 309 -4.09 8.46 16.73
CA ASP A 309 -2.90 8.15 17.52
C ASP A 309 -2.40 9.32 18.37
N LEU A 310 -2.74 10.56 17.99
CA LEU A 310 -2.47 11.74 18.80
C LEU A 310 -3.36 11.77 20.04
N PHE A 311 -4.65 11.47 19.91
CA PHE A 311 -5.62 11.58 21.01
C PHE A 311 -6.01 10.23 21.65
N ASN A 312 -5.46 9.13 21.12
CA ASN A 312 -5.78 7.76 21.53
C ASN A 312 -7.29 7.46 21.48
N LYS A 313 -7.98 7.91 20.43
CA LYS A 313 -9.40 7.63 20.20
C LYS A 313 -9.58 6.58 19.12
N ARG A 314 -10.39 5.57 19.39
CA ARG A 314 -10.62 4.44 18.50
C ARG A 314 -12.00 4.50 17.88
N MET A 315 -12.11 3.98 16.67
CA MET A 315 -13.38 3.85 15.96
C MET A 315 -13.32 2.65 15.04
N SER A 316 -14.44 1.97 14.87
CA SER A 316 -14.59 0.95 13.84
C SER A 316 -15.60 1.43 12.81
N VAL A 317 -15.27 1.21 11.54
CA VAL A 317 -16.18 1.43 10.42
C VAL A 317 -16.35 0.13 9.66
N ILE A 318 -17.59 -0.27 9.44
CA ILE A 318 -17.92 -1.53 8.76
C ILE A 318 -18.84 -1.22 7.60
N VAL A 319 -18.51 -1.74 6.42
CA VAL A 319 -19.30 -1.61 5.20
C VAL A 319 -19.69 -3.00 4.72
N TYR A 320 -20.99 -3.23 4.63
CA TYR A 320 -21.60 -4.47 4.16
C TYR A 320 -22.21 -4.24 2.79
N ALA A 321 -21.91 -5.13 1.85
CA ALA A 321 -22.56 -5.19 0.54
C ALA A 321 -23.35 -6.50 0.43
N GLY A 322 -24.59 -6.41 -0.01
CA GLY A 322 -25.50 -7.54 -0.13
C GLY A 322 -26.40 -7.45 -1.35
N THR A 323 -27.35 -8.37 -1.44
CA THR A 323 -28.42 -8.32 -2.45
C THR A 323 -29.44 -7.20 -2.15
N ALA A 324 -30.24 -6.80 -3.15
CA ALA A 324 -31.31 -5.82 -2.95
C ALA A 324 -32.27 -6.24 -1.82
N GLY A 325 -32.55 -5.33 -0.88
CA GLY A 325 -33.39 -5.65 0.29
C GLY A 325 -32.71 -6.51 1.37
N ALA A 326 -31.38 -6.66 1.34
CA ALA A 326 -30.64 -7.40 2.37
C ALA A 326 -30.70 -6.74 3.75
N TYR A 327 -30.82 -5.42 3.82
CA TYR A 327 -30.69 -4.67 5.07
C TYR A 327 -31.93 -3.87 5.44
N SER A 328 -32.23 -3.83 6.74
CA SER A 328 -33.31 -3.00 7.29
C SER A 328 -33.02 -2.65 8.74
N PHE A 329 -33.58 -1.54 9.23
CA PHE A 329 -33.49 -1.23 10.64
C PHE A 329 -34.29 -2.23 11.47
N THR A 330 -33.69 -2.74 12.54
CA THR A 330 -34.42 -3.43 13.60
C THR A 330 -35.36 -2.45 14.31
N ALA A 331 -36.37 -2.96 15.02
CA ALA A 331 -37.31 -2.12 15.77
C ALA A 331 -36.61 -1.27 16.86
N GLU A 332 -35.48 -1.74 17.39
CA GLU A 332 -34.64 -1.01 18.32
C GLU A 332 -33.89 0.13 17.61
N ASN A 333 -33.19 -0.19 16.52
CA ASN A 333 -32.36 0.77 15.80
C ASN A 333 -33.19 1.86 15.11
N ALA A 334 -34.42 1.55 14.70
CA ALA A 334 -35.32 2.49 14.04
C ALA A 334 -35.70 3.69 14.93
N LYS A 335 -35.53 3.58 16.26
CA LYS A 335 -35.80 4.67 17.22
C LYS A 335 -34.64 5.65 17.41
N GLY A 336 -33.47 5.37 16.82
CA GLY A 336 -32.31 6.24 16.88
C GLY A 336 -32.55 7.62 16.25
N LYS A 337 -31.71 8.59 16.60
CA LYS A 337 -31.75 9.93 16.00
C LYS A 337 -31.51 9.84 14.50
N SER A 338 -32.41 10.41 13.70
CA SER A 338 -32.31 10.40 12.25
C SER A 338 -31.22 11.35 11.77
N LEU A 339 -30.38 10.88 10.85
CA LEU A 339 -29.35 11.64 10.15
C LEU A 339 -29.35 11.21 8.68
N GLU A 340 -28.79 12.03 7.81
CA GLU A 340 -28.54 11.68 6.41
C GLU A 340 -27.05 11.83 6.11
N LEU A 341 -26.50 10.86 5.39
CA LEU A 341 -25.13 10.89 4.89
C LEU A 341 -25.12 10.58 3.40
N HIS A 342 -24.16 11.16 2.68
CA HIS A 342 -23.99 10.89 1.25
C HIS A 342 -22.90 9.85 1.03
N SER A 343 -23.20 8.79 0.28
CA SER A 343 -22.23 7.80 -0.19
C SER A 343 -22.26 7.71 -1.72
N PRO A 344 -21.27 7.04 -2.36
CA PRO A 344 -21.30 6.81 -3.82
C PRO A 344 -22.55 6.08 -4.32
N SER A 345 -23.13 5.19 -3.49
CA SER A 345 -24.41 4.52 -3.76
C SER A 345 -25.64 5.39 -3.45
N GLY A 346 -25.48 6.67 -3.16
CA GLY A 346 -26.55 7.64 -2.91
C GLY A 346 -26.67 8.04 -1.43
N THR A 347 -27.80 8.65 -1.07
CA THR A 347 -28.06 9.03 0.32
C THR A 347 -28.33 7.79 1.18
N LEU A 348 -27.65 7.71 2.32
CA LEU A 348 -27.89 6.75 3.38
C LEU A 348 -28.90 7.33 4.36
N ASP A 349 -29.97 6.58 4.62
CA ASP A 349 -30.85 6.83 5.76
C ASP A 349 -30.12 6.34 7.00
N CYS A 350 -29.84 7.20 7.98
CA CYS A 350 -29.01 6.87 9.13
C CYS A 350 -29.75 6.96 10.47
N ARG A 351 -29.41 6.06 11.39
CA ARG A 351 -29.87 6.06 12.79
C ARG A 351 -28.66 6.12 13.71
N LEU A 352 -28.55 7.19 14.49
CA LEU A 352 -27.58 7.33 15.57
C LEU A 352 -28.19 6.82 16.88
N ILE A 353 -27.50 5.88 17.50
CA ILE A 353 -27.94 5.17 18.70
C ILE A 353 -26.81 5.24 19.73
N LYS A 354 -27.19 5.44 20.98
CA LYS A 354 -26.29 5.28 22.12
C LYS A 354 -26.68 4.01 22.87
N LYS A 355 -25.76 3.06 22.98
CA LYS A 355 -25.91 1.85 23.78
C LYS A 355 -24.81 1.85 24.82
N GLU A 356 -25.18 1.99 26.09
CA GLU A 356 -24.22 2.19 27.19
C GLU A 356 -23.29 3.36 26.88
N ASP A 357 -21.98 3.14 26.89
CA ASP A 357 -20.95 4.14 26.57
C ASP A 357 -20.52 4.11 25.09
N THR A 358 -21.20 3.33 24.24
CA THR A 358 -20.88 3.21 22.81
C THR A 358 -21.87 3.98 21.95
N TYR A 359 -21.36 4.82 21.07
CA TYR A 359 -22.12 5.42 19.98
C TYR A 359 -22.03 4.53 18.74
N ARG A 360 -23.19 4.27 18.13
CA ARG A 360 -23.32 3.53 16.87
C ARG A 360 -24.14 4.33 15.89
N LEU A 361 -23.59 4.57 14.70
CA LEU A 361 -24.36 5.02 13.55
C LEU A 361 -24.59 3.84 12.62
N ILE A 362 -25.83 3.65 12.17
CA ILE A 362 -26.17 2.66 11.14
C ILE A 362 -26.79 3.41 9.97
N GLY A 363 -26.17 3.35 8.80
CA GLY A 363 -26.66 3.92 7.55
C GLY A 363 -27.04 2.86 6.54
N ILE A 364 -28.21 2.98 5.93
CA ILE A 364 -28.71 2.04 4.91
C ILE A 364 -29.09 2.83 3.66
N ASN A 365 -28.66 2.37 2.49
CA ASN A 365 -29.04 3.03 1.23
C ASN A 365 -30.47 2.68 0.80
N LYS A 366 -31.00 3.42 -0.17
CA LYS A 366 -32.39 3.24 -0.66
C LYS A 366 -32.71 1.82 -1.13
N ASP A 367 -31.76 1.19 -1.84
CA ASP A 367 -31.92 -0.16 -2.39
C ASP A 367 -31.73 -1.26 -1.33
N LYS A 368 -31.36 -0.88 -0.10
CA LYS A 368 -31.16 -1.76 1.05
C LYS A 368 -30.15 -2.88 0.78
N ASN A 369 -29.16 -2.59 -0.07
CA ASN A 369 -28.08 -3.50 -0.43
C ASN A 369 -26.71 -3.02 0.09
N ILE A 370 -26.66 -1.82 0.68
CA ILE A 370 -25.49 -1.30 1.37
C ILE A 370 -25.88 -0.91 2.79
N LEU A 371 -25.06 -1.34 3.74
CA LEU A 371 -25.14 -0.95 5.13
C LEU A 371 -23.76 -0.48 5.61
N VAL A 372 -23.71 0.69 6.23
CA VAL A 372 -22.50 1.29 6.80
C VAL A 372 -22.69 1.48 8.28
N GLU A 373 -21.74 1.03 9.08
CA GLU A 373 -21.74 1.22 10.52
C GLU A 373 -20.52 1.97 10.99
N PHE A 374 -20.73 2.90 11.91
CA PHE A 374 -19.67 3.52 12.70
C PHE A 374 -19.88 3.13 14.15
N VAL A 375 -18.83 2.69 14.84
CA VAL A 375 -18.88 2.28 16.23
C VAL A 375 -17.72 2.91 17.00
N SER A 376 -17.99 3.55 18.13
CA SER A 376 -16.95 4.01 19.04
C SER A 376 -17.45 4.24 20.46
N SER A 377 -16.58 3.99 21.44
CA SER A 377 -16.74 4.38 22.86
C SER A 377 -16.00 5.67 23.23
N ASP A 378 -15.16 6.20 22.34
CA ASP A 378 -14.14 7.21 22.70
C ASP A 378 -14.54 8.65 22.32
N PHE A 379 -15.75 8.83 21.78
CA PHE A 379 -16.29 10.14 21.39
C PHE A 379 -17.51 10.49 22.22
N SER A 380 -17.61 11.77 22.60
CA SER A 380 -18.89 12.35 23.00
C SER A 380 -19.84 12.46 21.80
N GLU A 381 -21.15 12.58 22.05
CA GLU A 381 -22.16 12.72 20.99
C GLU A 381 -21.83 13.83 19.99
N LYS A 382 -21.41 15.00 20.50
CA LYS A 382 -21.05 16.16 19.65
C LYS A 382 -19.81 15.90 18.80
N GLU A 383 -18.79 15.25 19.37
CA GLU A 383 -17.58 14.90 18.62
C GLU A 383 -17.88 13.86 17.55
N PHE A 384 -18.74 12.88 17.87
CA PHE A 384 -19.17 11.86 16.93
C PHE A 384 -19.99 12.46 15.79
N GLU A 385 -20.95 13.35 16.07
CA GLU A 385 -21.69 14.08 15.03
C GLU A 385 -20.78 14.95 14.16
N SER A 386 -19.82 15.64 14.77
CA SER A 386 -18.82 16.43 14.03
C SER A 386 -17.93 15.55 13.16
N LEU A 387 -17.60 14.34 13.61
CA LEU A 387 -16.87 13.36 12.82
C LEU A 387 -17.69 12.95 11.60
N LEU A 388 -18.96 12.59 11.78
CA LEU A 388 -19.86 12.16 10.70
C LEU A 388 -20.03 13.23 9.62
N ASN A 389 -20.22 14.49 10.02
CA ASN A 389 -20.36 15.63 9.09
C ASN A 389 -19.11 15.87 8.22
N ASN A 390 -17.95 15.36 8.62
CA ASN A 390 -16.69 15.49 7.88
C ASN A 390 -16.26 14.19 7.17
N SER A 391 -17.00 13.08 7.31
CA SER A 391 -16.53 11.74 6.96
C SER A 391 -16.85 11.23 5.53
N PHE A 392 -17.24 12.08 4.58
CA PHE A 392 -17.66 11.61 3.24
C PHE A 392 -17.19 12.48 2.05
N ASN A 393 -16.24 13.40 2.26
CA ASN A 393 -15.72 14.22 1.15
C ASN A 393 -14.94 13.39 0.10
N ASN A 394 -14.43 12.23 0.50
CA ASN A 394 -13.83 11.22 -0.35
C ASN A 394 -14.39 9.85 0.07
N SER A 395 -14.56 8.95 -0.90
CA SER A 395 -15.17 7.63 -0.70
C SER A 395 -14.35 6.57 -1.42
N SER A 396 -13.45 5.92 -0.69
CA SER A 396 -12.71 4.72 -1.09
C SER A 396 -11.60 4.43 -0.08
N LEU A 397 -11.41 3.16 0.30
CA LEU A 397 -10.23 2.75 1.07
C LEU A 397 -8.90 3.05 0.35
N LEU A 398 -8.89 3.20 -0.98
CA LEU A 398 -7.67 3.43 -1.75
C LEU A 398 -7.03 4.81 -1.54
N VAL A 399 -7.71 5.73 -0.84
CA VAL A 399 -7.11 6.99 -0.40
C VAL A 399 -6.00 6.74 0.62
N TYR A 400 -6.12 5.68 1.43
CA TYR A 400 -5.08 5.28 2.38
C TYR A 400 -3.89 4.65 1.62
N PRO A 401 -2.69 5.25 1.69
CA PRO A 401 -1.49 4.71 1.05
C PRO A 401 -1.22 3.25 1.36
N GLU A 402 -1.34 2.86 2.62
CA GLU A 402 -1.13 1.49 3.09
C GLU A 402 -2.05 0.49 2.38
N VAL A 403 -3.31 0.86 2.13
CA VAL A 403 -4.26 -0.02 1.44
C VAL A 403 -3.93 -0.13 -0.05
N ARG A 404 -3.70 0.99 -0.75
CA ARG A 404 -3.38 0.94 -2.18
C ARG A 404 -2.03 0.30 -2.49
N LYS A 405 -1.06 0.41 -1.57
CA LYS A 405 0.25 -0.26 -1.65
C LYS A 405 0.09 -1.76 -1.43
N THR A 406 -0.81 -2.21 -0.56
CA THR A 406 -0.93 -3.65 -0.26
C THR A 406 -1.85 -4.38 -1.24
N LEU A 407 -2.97 -3.78 -1.65
CA LEU A 407 -3.88 -4.40 -2.63
C LEU A 407 -3.26 -4.55 -4.03
N CYS A 408 -2.21 -3.79 -4.36
CA CYS A 408 -1.48 -3.99 -5.62
C CYS A 408 -0.50 -5.18 -5.58
N VAL A 409 -0.39 -5.88 -4.45
CA VAL A 409 0.45 -7.09 -4.34
C VAL A 409 -0.32 -8.35 -4.74
N LEU A 410 -1.64 -8.33 -4.52
CA LEU A 410 -2.52 -9.47 -4.77
C LEU A 410 -2.50 -9.90 -6.25
N PRO A 411 -2.79 -11.19 -6.55
CA PRO A 411 -2.77 -11.70 -7.91
C PRO A 411 -3.90 -11.08 -8.76
N ASN A 412 -3.68 -11.01 -10.06
CA ASN A 412 -4.76 -10.74 -11.02
C ASN A 412 -5.64 -11.97 -11.22
N LYS A 413 -6.83 -11.73 -11.78
CA LYS A 413 -7.61 -12.77 -12.44
C LYS A 413 -6.78 -13.47 -13.52
N ASN A 414 -6.83 -14.80 -13.56
CA ASN A 414 -6.13 -15.61 -14.56
C ASN A 414 -7.16 -16.43 -15.35
N THR A 415 -7.08 -16.41 -16.68
CA THR A 415 -8.01 -17.16 -17.56
C THR A 415 -7.69 -18.65 -17.62
N ASN A 416 -6.45 -19.04 -17.29
CA ASN A 416 -5.95 -20.40 -17.40
C ASN A 416 -5.85 -21.10 -16.03
N GLN A 417 -6.05 -20.36 -14.94
CA GLN A 417 -6.04 -20.89 -13.58
C GLN A 417 -7.16 -20.25 -12.77
N GLN A 418 -8.09 -21.06 -12.25
CA GLN A 418 -9.18 -20.57 -11.42
C GLN A 418 -8.62 -20.04 -10.10
N ARG A 419 -8.96 -18.79 -9.80
CA ARG A 419 -8.59 -18.11 -8.55
C ARG A 419 -9.83 -17.44 -7.99
N ALA A 420 -10.09 -17.65 -6.71
CA ALA A 420 -11.13 -16.95 -5.97
C ALA A 420 -10.51 -16.26 -4.76
N PHE A 421 -10.81 -14.97 -4.61
CA PHE A 421 -10.49 -14.21 -3.42
C PHE A 421 -11.47 -14.59 -2.30
N LEU A 422 -10.96 -14.87 -1.10
CA LEU A 422 -11.78 -15.24 0.05
C LEU A 422 -11.69 -14.17 1.13
N PHE A 423 -10.45 -13.81 1.50
CA PHE A 423 -10.20 -12.94 2.64
C PHE A 423 -8.91 -12.13 2.46
N PHE A 424 -8.90 -10.92 3.01
CA PHE A 424 -7.72 -10.08 3.15
C PHE A 424 -7.65 -9.47 4.55
N SER A 425 -6.47 -9.46 5.14
CA SER A 425 -6.14 -8.66 6.31
C SER A 425 -4.99 -7.70 6.02
N LEU A 426 -5.00 -6.58 6.71
CA LEU A 426 -3.89 -5.63 6.78
C LEU A 426 -3.78 -5.12 8.22
N THR A 427 -2.64 -5.33 8.86
CA THR A 427 -2.39 -4.95 10.25
C THR A 427 -0.95 -4.50 10.45
N GLN A 428 -0.70 -3.64 11.43
CA GLN A 428 0.68 -3.36 11.83
C GLN A 428 1.27 -4.52 12.64
N VAL A 429 2.54 -4.85 12.37
CA VAL A 429 3.25 -5.92 13.06
C VAL A 429 3.53 -5.53 14.51
N ASP A 430 2.89 -6.22 15.45
CA ASP A 430 3.06 -6.03 16.89
C ASP A 430 4.39 -6.62 17.39
N PRO A 431 5.04 -6.06 18.43
CA PRO A 431 6.25 -6.62 19.03
C PRO A 431 6.18 -8.10 19.42
N SER A 432 4.98 -8.62 19.75
CA SER A 432 4.75 -10.05 19.98
C SER A 432 5.18 -10.94 18.81
N TYR A 433 5.12 -10.44 17.57
CA TYR A 433 5.62 -11.16 16.38
C TYR A 433 7.09 -11.56 16.53
N ALA A 434 7.93 -10.62 16.98
CA ALA A 434 9.35 -10.85 17.18
C ALA A 434 9.60 -11.72 18.42
N ILE A 435 8.86 -11.50 19.51
CA ILE A 435 8.96 -12.31 20.74
C ILE A 435 8.70 -13.79 20.43
N ASN A 436 7.64 -14.09 19.68
CA ASN A 436 7.27 -15.45 19.27
C ASN A 436 8.31 -16.12 18.36
N ARG A 437 9.24 -15.34 17.80
CA ARG A 437 10.34 -15.79 16.95
C ARG A 437 11.70 -15.63 17.66
N ASN A 438 11.68 -15.68 18.99
CA ASN A 438 12.86 -15.56 19.86
C ASN A 438 13.69 -14.29 19.59
N ASN A 439 13.02 -13.21 19.18
CA ASN A 439 13.62 -11.92 18.84
C ASN A 439 14.71 -11.99 17.76
N ALA A 440 14.59 -12.93 16.81
CA ALA A 440 15.48 -12.99 15.65
C ALA A 440 15.55 -11.63 14.93
N ASP A 441 16.74 -11.23 14.47
CA ASP A 441 16.97 -9.90 13.88
C ASP A 441 16.03 -9.59 12.71
N TRP A 442 15.79 -10.57 11.84
CA TRP A 442 14.84 -10.43 10.73
C TRP A 442 13.40 -10.22 11.23
N ALA A 443 12.99 -10.87 12.31
CA ALA A 443 11.66 -10.73 12.88
C ALA A 443 11.49 -9.38 13.60
N ARG A 444 12.54 -8.89 14.28
CA ARG A 444 12.54 -7.52 14.86
C ARG A 444 12.45 -6.44 13.79
N SER A 445 13.10 -6.66 12.65
CA SER A 445 13.18 -5.65 11.60
C SER A 445 11.85 -5.34 10.91
N VAL A 446 10.86 -6.24 10.99
CA VAL A 446 9.52 -6.03 10.40
C VAL A 446 8.53 -5.41 11.41
N VAL A 447 8.87 -5.29 12.69
CA VAL A 447 7.97 -4.74 13.72
C VAL A 447 7.62 -3.28 13.43
N GLY A 448 6.34 -2.96 13.52
CA GLY A 448 5.77 -1.64 13.21
C GLY A 448 5.61 -1.34 11.72
N HIS A 449 6.01 -2.26 10.83
CA HIS A 449 5.64 -2.22 9.42
C HIS A 449 4.27 -2.87 9.22
N TRP A 450 3.73 -2.77 8.00
CA TRP A 450 2.46 -3.39 7.65
C TRP A 450 2.67 -4.84 7.23
N GLU A 451 1.86 -5.72 7.80
CA GLU A 451 1.66 -7.09 7.35
C GLU A 451 0.29 -7.19 6.69
N ALA A 452 0.25 -7.78 5.51
CA ALA A 452 -0.97 -8.12 4.82
C ALA A 452 -1.00 -9.60 4.49
N SER A 453 -2.18 -10.20 4.61
CA SER A 453 -2.41 -11.60 4.28
C SER A 453 -3.62 -11.68 3.37
N GLY A 454 -3.46 -12.36 2.23
CA GLY A 454 -4.56 -12.69 1.34
C GLY A 454 -4.76 -14.20 1.30
N LEU A 455 -5.99 -14.66 1.58
CA LEU A 455 -6.39 -16.05 1.42
C LEU A 455 -7.20 -16.22 0.13
N PHE A 456 -6.77 -17.18 -0.68
CA PHE A 456 -7.33 -17.50 -1.99
C PHE A 456 -7.63 -18.99 -2.10
N SER A 457 -8.60 -19.33 -2.94
CA SER A 457 -8.75 -20.68 -3.49
C SER A 457 -8.18 -20.69 -4.91
N VAL A 458 -7.08 -21.40 -5.11
CA VAL A 458 -6.39 -21.56 -6.40
C VAL A 458 -6.57 -22.99 -6.85
N GLU A 459 -7.32 -23.23 -7.92
CA GLU A 459 -7.71 -24.59 -8.34
C GLU A 459 -8.32 -25.41 -7.20
N ASN A 460 -9.19 -24.78 -6.37
CA ASN A 460 -9.81 -25.38 -5.19
C ASN A 460 -8.83 -25.77 -4.06
N LYS A 461 -7.63 -25.18 -4.05
CA LYS A 461 -6.63 -25.36 -2.99
C LYS A 461 -6.45 -24.05 -2.20
N PRO A 462 -6.52 -24.07 -0.86
CA PRO A 462 -6.30 -22.90 -0.03
C PRO A 462 -4.84 -22.45 -0.15
N THR A 463 -4.65 -21.20 -0.53
CA THR A 463 -3.34 -20.61 -0.80
C THR A 463 -3.26 -19.23 -0.13
N TYR A 464 -2.17 -18.98 0.56
CA TYR A 464 -1.91 -17.73 1.27
C TYR A 464 -0.87 -16.91 0.51
N ILE A 465 -1.08 -15.60 0.52
CA ILE A 465 -0.12 -14.61 0.04
C ILE A 465 0.06 -13.62 1.17
N ASP A 466 1.14 -13.82 1.93
CA ASP A 466 1.53 -12.97 3.04
C ASP A 466 2.64 -12.04 2.59
N PHE A 467 2.60 -10.78 3.04
CA PHE A 467 3.67 -9.86 2.72
C PHE A 467 3.79 -8.73 3.73
N PHE A 468 5.03 -8.28 3.90
CA PHE A 468 5.36 -7.07 4.66
C PHE A 468 5.60 -5.92 3.70
N ASP A 469 4.92 -4.78 3.90
CA ASP A 469 5.31 -3.50 3.29
C ASP A 469 6.30 -2.79 4.22
N MET A 470 7.57 -2.83 3.82
CA MET A 470 8.69 -2.32 4.60
C MET A 470 8.92 -0.81 4.40
N ASP A 471 7.97 -0.12 3.75
CA ASP A 471 7.97 1.26 3.26
C ASP A 471 9.07 1.55 2.22
N TYR A 472 10.24 0.89 2.29
CA TYR A 472 11.36 1.07 1.36
C TYR A 472 11.95 -0.25 0.88
N ASN A 473 12.41 -0.25 -0.38
CA ASN A 473 13.10 -1.39 -0.99
C ASN A 473 14.33 -1.87 -0.23
N TYR A 474 15.11 -0.92 0.30
CA TYR A 474 16.30 -1.19 1.08
C TYR A 474 16.00 -2.03 2.33
N ASN A 475 14.91 -1.73 3.04
CA ASN A 475 14.49 -2.45 4.23
C ASN A 475 14.08 -3.88 3.86
N ALA A 476 13.25 -4.03 2.84
CA ALA A 476 12.77 -5.34 2.37
C ALA A 476 13.92 -6.27 1.96
N GLU A 477 14.86 -5.78 1.15
CA GLU A 477 16.01 -6.57 0.69
C GLU A 477 16.88 -7.04 1.86
N LYS A 478 17.20 -6.13 2.80
CA LYS A 478 18.01 -6.48 3.97
C LYS A 478 17.32 -7.47 4.89
N SER A 479 16.05 -7.23 5.24
CA SER A 479 15.26 -8.11 6.10
C SER A 479 15.11 -9.52 5.51
N HIS A 480 14.77 -9.62 4.22
CA HIS A 480 14.66 -10.92 3.54
C HIS A 480 16.02 -11.62 3.45
N THR A 481 17.10 -10.87 3.26
CA THR A 481 18.46 -11.44 3.27
C THR A 481 18.83 -12.02 4.64
N MET A 482 18.52 -11.33 5.74
CA MET A 482 18.73 -11.87 7.09
C MET A 482 17.90 -13.13 7.33
N PHE A 483 16.65 -13.16 6.87
CA PHE A 483 15.80 -14.35 6.94
C PHE A 483 16.41 -15.54 6.17
N LYS A 484 16.86 -15.31 4.93
CA LYS A 484 17.52 -16.35 4.12
C LYS A 484 18.78 -16.89 4.78
N VAL A 485 19.66 -16.02 5.28
CA VAL A 485 20.88 -16.43 5.97
C VAL A 485 20.53 -17.26 7.20
N PHE A 486 19.57 -16.80 8.01
CA PHE A 486 19.09 -17.54 9.18
C PHE A 486 18.62 -18.95 8.81
N ARG A 487 17.85 -19.11 7.73
CA ARG A 487 17.39 -20.43 7.24
C ARG A 487 18.51 -21.29 6.66
N GLN A 488 19.55 -20.70 6.06
CA GLN A 488 20.70 -21.43 5.50
C GLN A 488 21.66 -21.94 6.58
N THR A 489 21.86 -21.16 7.64
CA THR A 489 22.88 -21.44 8.68
C THR A 489 22.30 -21.98 9.97
N GLY A 490 20.96 -22.03 10.12
CA GLY A 490 20.27 -22.53 11.29
C GLY A 490 20.50 -24.02 11.57
N THR A 491 20.19 -24.44 12.80
CA THR A 491 20.34 -25.83 13.28
C THR A 491 19.44 -26.83 12.57
N SER A 492 18.35 -26.38 11.93
CA SER A 492 17.49 -27.19 11.07
C SER A 492 17.85 -26.96 9.59
N LYS A 493 19.03 -27.44 9.15
CA LYS A 493 19.33 -27.53 7.72
C LYS A 493 18.40 -28.55 7.07
N ASN A 494 17.22 -28.13 6.67
CA ASN A 494 16.37 -28.95 5.82
C ASN A 494 16.96 -28.92 4.40
N ILE A 495 17.42 -30.07 3.92
CA ILE A 495 18.03 -30.24 2.60
C ILE A 495 17.11 -29.84 1.44
N ASN A 496 15.79 -29.76 1.70
CA ASN A 496 14.80 -29.40 0.70
C ASN A 496 14.64 -27.87 0.56
N ASN A 497 15.21 -27.07 1.48
CA ASN A 497 15.19 -25.62 1.37
C ASN A 497 16.28 -25.16 0.40
N HIS A 498 15.92 -24.33 -0.59
CA HIS A 498 16.87 -23.93 -1.62
C HIS A 498 16.49 -22.60 -2.28
N PRO A 499 17.45 -21.91 -2.95
CA PRO A 499 17.16 -20.70 -3.71
C PRO A 499 16.27 -20.98 -4.91
N VAL A 500 15.31 -20.08 -5.17
CA VAL A 500 14.45 -20.12 -6.36
C VAL A 500 14.46 -18.78 -7.10
N LYS A 501 14.12 -18.78 -8.39
CA LYS A 501 14.07 -17.56 -9.21
C LYS A 501 12.63 -17.19 -9.56
N ILE A 502 12.25 -15.95 -9.22
CA ILE A 502 10.90 -15.41 -9.45
C ILE A 502 11.06 -14.13 -10.25
N LYS A 503 10.83 -14.21 -11.56
CA LYS A 503 11.16 -13.13 -12.52
C LYS A 503 12.59 -12.60 -12.28
N ASN A 504 12.74 -11.33 -11.92
CA ASN A 504 14.03 -10.70 -11.63
C ASN A 504 14.45 -10.84 -10.15
N ALA A 505 13.58 -11.27 -9.24
CA ALA A 505 13.89 -11.44 -7.82
C ALA A 505 14.53 -12.80 -7.50
N ASN A 506 15.38 -12.80 -6.46
CA ASN A 506 15.97 -14.01 -5.89
C ASN A 506 15.14 -14.43 -4.67
N GLY A 507 14.41 -15.53 -4.80
CA GLY A 507 13.57 -16.09 -3.77
C GLY A 507 14.23 -17.23 -3.00
N TRP A 508 13.46 -17.77 -2.06
CA TRP A 508 13.82 -18.90 -1.23
C TRP A 508 12.60 -19.80 -1.06
N TYR A 509 12.77 -21.08 -1.35
CA TYR A 509 11.78 -22.10 -1.02
C TYR A 509 12.08 -22.68 0.36
N ALA A 510 11.08 -22.67 1.24
CA ALA A 510 11.17 -23.24 2.58
C ALA A 510 10.09 -24.32 2.75
N ASN A 511 10.52 -25.55 3.00
CA ASN A 511 9.66 -26.73 3.18
C ASN A 511 9.54 -27.13 4.68
N ASP A 512 10.10 -26.33 5.58
CA ASP A 512 10.17 -26.58 7.02
C ASP A 512 9.34 -25.57 7.84
N ILE A 513 8.31 -24.99 7.23
CA ILE A 513 7.40 -24.07 7.91
C ILE A 513 6.20 -24.87 8.43
N ALA A 514 5.81 -24.58 9.67
CA ALA A 514 4.76 -25.32 10.38
C ALA A 514 3.44 -25.35 9.60
N ASP A 515 3.12 -24.26 8.91
CA ASP A 515 1.86 -24.06 8.18
C ASP A 515 1.90 -24.63 6.75
N GLY A 516 3.07 -25.09 6.29
CA GLY A 516 3.27 -25.69 4.98
C GLY A 516 4.42 -25.06 4.19
N PRO A 517 4.80 -25.63 3.04
CA PRO A 517 5.87 -25.08 2.23
C PRO A 517 5.51 -23.70 1.67
N GLU A 518 6.48 -22.79 1.64
CA GLU A 518 6.33 -21.45 1.08
C GLU A 518 7.46 -21.10 0.10
N VAL A 519 7.16 -20.19 -0.82
CA VAL A 519 8.12 -19.47 -1.64
C VAL A 519 8.15 -18.02 -1.17
N SER A 520 9.29 -17.54 -0.68
CA SER A 520 9.45 -16.14 -0.24
C SER A 520 10.51 -15.37 -1.03
N PHE A 521 10.28 -14.08 -1.23
CA PHE A 521 11.17 -13.19 -1.99
C PHE A 521 10.99 -11.73 -1.58
N SER A 522 12.00 -10.91 -1.85
CA SER A 522 11.89 -9.45 -1.75
C SER A 522 11.82 -8.82 -3.14
N VAL A 523 10.93 -7.84 -3.29
CA VAL A 523 10.78 -7.05 -4.51
C VAL A 523 10.18 -5.71 -4.15
N MET A 524 10.71 -4.62 -4.74
CA MET A 524 10.34 -3.25 -4.34
C MET A 524 10.43 -3.13 -2.81
N GLN A 525 9.49 -2.44 -2.15
CA GLN A 525 9.42 -2.34 -0.69
C GLN A 525 8.82 -3.57 0.02
N TYR A 526 8.55 -4.66 -0.68
CA TYR A 526 7.83 -5.81 -0.12
C TYR A 526 8.75 -6.99 0.16
N ILE A 527 8.44 -7.70 1.24
CA ILE A 527 8.84 -9.09 1.47
C ILE A 527 7.58 -9.91 1.28
N VAL A 528 7.55 -10.80 0.29
CA VAL A 528 6.39 -11.60 -0.08
C VAL A 528 6.66 -13.07 0.22
N ALA A 529 5.66 -13.77 0.74
CA ALA A 529 5.62 -15.21 0.92
C ALA A 529 4.33 -15.74 0.28
N VAL A 530 4.47 -16.75 -0.58
CA VAL A 530 3.35 -17.46 -1.20
C VAL A 530 3.39 -18.89 -0.70
N GLY A 531 2.36 -19.29 0.03
CA GLY A 531 2.32 -20.54 0.78
C GLY A 531 1.02 -21.31 0.60
N ASN A 532 1.06 -22.58 0.98
CA ASN A 532 -0.10 -23.46 0.96
C ASN A 532 -0.81 -23.51 2.32
N GLY A 533 -2.09 -23.87 2.33
CA GLY A 533 -2.75 -24.38 3.53
C GLY A 533 -2.31 -25.81 3.90
N VAL A 534 -2.80 -26.29 5.04
CA VAL A 534 -2.35 -27.53 5.70
C VAL A 534 -2.61 -28.79 4.87
N ASP A 535 -3.77 -28.91 4.22
CA ASP A 535 -4.25 -30.19 3.67
C ASP A 535 -4.12 -30.34 2.14
N ALA A 536 -4.45 -29.31 1.35
CA ALA A 536 -4.38 -29.33 -0.11
C ALA A 536 -3.32 -28.35 -0.61
N LYS A 537 -2.27 -28.88 -1.27
CA LYS A 537 -1.04 -28.13 -1.56
C LYS A 537 -0.81 -27.96 -3.06
N LEU A 538 -0.44 -26.76 -3.45
CA LEU A 538 0.25 -26.48 -4.69
C LEU A 538 1.67 -27.06 -4.62
N SER A 539 2.17 -27.57 -5.75
CA SER A 539 3.57 -27.93 -5.90
C SER A 539 4.45 -26.68 -5.82
N GLU A 540 5.76 -26.87 -5.62
CA GLU A 540 6.71 -25.76 -5.67
C GLU A 540 6.63 -25.00 -7.00
N GLU A 541 6.51 -25.71 -8.12
CA GLU A 541 6.39 -25.12 -9.45
C GLU A 541 5.13 -24.25 -9.57
N GLU A 542 4.01 -24.70 -8.99
CA GLU A 542 2.76 -23.96 -8.93
C GLU A 542 2.87 -22.71 -8.03
N LEU A 543 3.54 -22.80 -6.87
CA LEU A 543 3.81 -21.65 -5.99
C LEU A 543 4.72 -20.61 -6.66
N VAL A 544 5.76 -21.06 -7.36
CA VAL A 544 6.66 -20.19 -8.13
C VAL A 544 5.89 -19.53 -9.27
N LEU A 545 5.00 -20.23 -9.96
CA LEU A 545 4.17 -19.66 -11.01
C LEU A 545 3.22 -18.59 -10.46
N LEU A 546 2.52 -18.88 -9.36
CA LEU A 546 1.64 -17.91 -8.70
C LEU A 546 2.42 -16.67 -8.25
N SER A 547 3.63 -16.85 -7.71
CA SER A 547 4.53 -15.75 -7.32
C SER A 547 4.89 -14.85 -8.51
N LYS A 548 5.02 -15.42 -9.72
CA LYS A 548 5.29 -14.64 -10.95
C LYS A 548 4.04 -13.91 -11.46
N ASP A 549 2.85 -14.33 -11.08
CA ASP A 549 1.57 -13.76 -11.53
C ASP A 549 1.03 -12.64 -10.62
N LEU A 550 1.77 -12.27 -9.57
CA LEU A 550 1.41 -11.17 -8.69
C LEU A 550 1.44 -9.82 -9.41
N ARG A 551 0.58 -8.89 -8.98
CA ARG A 551 0.47 -7.55 -9.58
C ARG A 551 1.64 -6.62 -9.27
N ILE A 552 2.49 -6.96 -8.29
CA ILE A 552 3.73 -6.23 -7.98
C ILE A 552 4.71 -6.15 -9.15
N TRP A 553 4.50 -6.96 -10.19
CA TRP A 553 5.34 -7.01 -11.38
C TRP A 553 4.81 -6.12 -12.53
N GLU A 554 3.64 -5.49 -12.36
CA GLU A 554 3.05 -4.53 -13.30
C GLU A 554 3.52 -3.09 -13.00
#